data_AF-A0A7X2D723-F1
#
_entry.id   AF-A0A7X2D723-F1
#
_cell.length_a   1.000
_cell.length_b   1.000
_cell.length_c   1.000
_cell.angle_alpha   90.00
_cell.angle_beta   90.00
_cell.angle_gamma   90.00
#
_symmetry.space_group_name_H-M   'P 1'
#
loop_
_entity.id
_entity.type
_entity.pdbx_description
1 polymer ?
#
loop_
_entity_poly.entity_id
_entity_poly.type
_entity_poly.pdbx_seq_one_letter_code
_entity_poly.pdbx_strand_id
1 'polypeptide(L)'
;MYYYEYELGKAAKILCEELFKLKPGETFVITADTESDDKVVSATATAAFACDAKPMVIYTASPLGVGKVADPMLPLESLTAVLLKADAWVEFNNKWLLYSTPYDIAMKENKKLRHLCLVGMNVDMMVRNIGRVDYPNLEKFMKLATQKTLSAKHMRITNPVGTDV
;
A
#
# COMPACT_ATOMS: atom_id res chain seq x y z
N MET A 1 -18.51 3.84 19.17
CA MET A 1 -17.88 4.83 18.27
C MET A 1 -16.47 5.20 18.77
N TYR A 2 -15.60 4.22 19.07
CA TYR A 2 -14.23 4.44 19.57
C TYR A 2 -13.33 3.22 19.26
N TYR A 3 -13.54 2.56 18.13
CA TYR A 3 -12.78 1.34 17.82
C TYR A 3 -11.38 1.70 17.34
N TYR A 4 -10.38 1.47 18.19
CA TYR A 4 -8.95 1.74 17.95
C TYR A 4 -8.63 3.13 17.39
N GLU A 5 -9.41 4.16 17.74
CA GLU A 5 -9.29 5.49 17.13
C GLU A 5 -7.88 6.08 17.28
N TYR A 6 -7.28 5.95 18.47
CA TYR A 6 -5.95 6.49 18.75
C TYR A 6 -4.84 5.61 18.17
N GLU A 7 -5.01 4.29 18.23
CA GLU A 7 -4.07 3.35 17.64
C GLU A 7 -4.04 3.45 16.12
N LEU A 8 -5.18 3.74 15.49
CA LEU A 8 -5.30 4.00 14.07
C LEU A 8 -4.53 5.27 13.68
N GLY A 9 -4.68 6.36 14.45
CA GLY A 9 -3.89 7.57 14.25
C GLY A 9 -2.39 7.32 14.35
N LYS A 10 -1.95 6.53 15.34
CA LYS A 10 -0.54 6.10 15.46
C LYS A 10 -0.09 5.27 14.27
N ALA A 11 -0.90 4.31 13.82
CA ALA A 11 -0.58 3.47 12.67
C ALA A 11 -0.45 4.28 11.38
N ALA A 12 -1.37 5.23 11.15
CA ALA A 12 -1.32 6.15 10.02
C ALA A 12 -0.08 7.05 10.05
N LYS A 13 0.29 7.57 11.23
CA LYS A 13 1.54 8.33 11.40
C LYS A 13 2.77 7.50 10.99
N ILE A 14 2.87 6.27 11.47
CA ILE A 14 3.97 5.35 11.11
C ILE A 14 3.99 5.10 9.60
N LEU A 15 2.84 4.82 9.00
CA LEU A 15 2.73 4.61 7.55
C LEU A 15 3.28 5.80 6.77
N CYS A 16 2.88 7.02 7.12
CA CYS A 16 3.29 8.23 6.42
C CYS A 16 4.76 8.63 6.69
N GLU A 17 5.17 8.70 7.95
CA GLU A 17 6.48 9.22 8.34
C GLU A 17 7.61 8.20 8.22
N GLU A 18 7.35 6.94 8.55
CA GLU A 18 8.41 5.94 8.66
C GLU A 18 8.49 5.04 7.42
N LEU A 19 7.33 4.61 6.90
CA LEU A 19 7.28 3.68 5.77
C LEU A 19 7.36 4.41 4.43
N PHE A 20 6.51 5.41 4.22
CA PHE A 20 6.58 6.25 3.02
C PHE A 20 7.64 7.33 3.11
N LYS A 21 8.03 7.74 4.33
CA LYS A 21 8.97 8.84 4.57
C LYS A 21 8.57 10.09 3.81
N LEU A 22 7.28 10.44 3.93
CA LEU A 22 6.71 11.60 3.27
C LEU A 22 7.47 12.87 3.67
N LYS A 23 7.62 13.77 2.71
CA LYS A 23 8.29 15.06 2.88
C LYS A 23 7.32 16.22 2.63
N PRO A 24 7.58 17.40 3.21
CA PRO A 24 6.82 18.59 2.92
C PRO A 24 6.71 18.86 1.40
N GLY A 25 5.49 19.07 0.93
CA GLY A 25 5.16 19.39 -0.44
C GLY A 25 5.05 18.21 -1.41
N GLU A 26 5.38 16.98 -1.01
CA GLU A 26 5.21 15.78 -1.84
C GLU A 26 3.73 15.49 -2.10
N THR A 27 3.42 15.01 -3.31
CA THR A 27 2.07 14.56 -3.68
C THR A 27 1.90 13.10 -3.26
N PHE A 28 0.98 12.86 -2.33
CA PHE A 28 0.66 11.53 -1.84
C PHE A 28 -0.73 11.10 -2.31
N VAL A 29 -0.78 10.15 -3.23
CA VAL A 29 -2.04 9.61 -3.76
C VAL A 29 -2.53 8.50 -2.84
N ILE A 30 -3.81 8.56 -2.45
CA ILE A 30 -4.50 7.52 -1.68
C ILE A 30 -5.66 7.04 -2.54
N THR A 31 -5.62 5.80 -2.99
CA THR A 31 -6.73 5.22 -3.76
C THR A 31 -7.58 4.32 -2.87
N ALA A 32 -8.89 4.40 -3.06
CA ALA A 32 -9.88 3.57 -2.39
C ALA A 32 -11.01 3.25 -3.38
N ASP A 33 -11.81 2.23 -3.06
CA ASP A 33 -13.06 1.97 -3.78
C ASP A 33 -14.22 1.89 -2.80
N THR A 34 -15.43 1.75 -3.32
CA THR A 34 -16.67 1.72 -2.52
C THR A 34 -16.77 0.57 -1.52
N GLU A 35 -15.85 -0.41 -1.53
CA GLU A 35 -15.75 -1.48 -0.53
C GLU A 35 -14.64 -1.23 0.52
N SER A 36 -13.89 -0.12 0.41
CA SER A 36 -12.82 0.24 1.36
C SER A 36 -13.37 0.74 2.71
N ASP A 37 -12.55 0.65 3.75
CA ASP A 37 -12.82 1.25 5.07
C ASP A 37 -12.39 2.73 5.10
N ASP A 38 -13.35 3.65 5.05
CA ASP A 38 -13.08 5.10 5.03
C ASP A 38 -12.26 5.60 6.23
N LYS A 39 -12.28 4.89 7.37
CA LYS A 39 -11.49 5.32 8.53
C LYS A 39 -10.00 5.22 8.27
N VAL A 40 -9.53 4.17 7.58
CA VAL A 40 -8.11 4.04 7.27
C VAL A 40 -7.68 5.08 6.22
N VAL A 41 -8.56 5.38 5.26
CA VAL A 41 -8.34 6.42 4.25
C VAL A 41 -8.22 7.79 4.91
N SER A 42 -9.20 8.16 5.74
CA SER A 42 -9.23 9.45 6.42
C SER A 42 -8.07 9.63 7.40
N ALA A 43 -7.74 8.59 8.19
CA ALA A 43 -6.61 8.65 9.12
C ALA A 43 -5.27 8.81 8.38
N THR A 44 -5.10 8.10 7.26
CA THR A 44 -3.89 8.19 6.43
C THR A 44 -3.76 9.55 5.74
N ALA A 45 -4.85 10.09 5.20
CA ALA A 45 -4.86 11.43 4.62
C ALA A 45 -4.53 12.51 5.68
N THR A 46 -5.10 12.37 6.89
CA THR A 46 -4.82 13.26 8.03
C THR A 46 -3.35 13.20 8.43
N ALA A 47 -2.78 12.00 8.57
CA ALA A 47 -1.37 11.83 8.92
C ALA A 47 -0.43 12.37 7.83
N ALA A 48 -0.76 12.18 6.55
CA ALA A 48 0.00 12.73 5.44
C ALA A 48 -0.02 14.26 5.43
N PHE A 49 -1.18 14.89 5.67
CA PHE A 49 -1.28 16.34 5.79
C PHE A 49 -0.47 16.87 6.98
N ALA A 50 -0.45 16.14 8.11
CA ALA A 50 0.39 16.47 9.26
C ALA A 50 1.90 16.37 8.98
N CYS A 51 2.32 15.69 7.91
CA CYS A 51 3.71 15.66 7.42
C CYS A 51 4.02 16.81 6.43
N ASP A 52 3.13 17.79 6.28
CA ASP A 52 3.15 18.84 5.26
C ASP A 52 3.14 18.31 3.81
N ALA A 53 2.78 17.04 3.61
CA ALA A 53 2.55 16.47 2.28
C ALA A 53 1.18 16.93 1.75
N LYS A 54 0.95 16.70 0.46
CA LYS A 54 -0.29 17.03 -0.25
C LYS A 54 -1.07 15.74 -0.54
N PRO A 55 -1.89 15.26 0.40
CA PRO A 55 -2.71 14.07 0.16
C PRO A 55 -3.78 14.34 -0.90
N MET A 56 -3.94 13.40 -1.82
CA MET A 56 -5.03 13.38 -2.81
C MET A 56 -5.73 12.03 -2.70
N VAL A 57 -7.01 12.05 -2.32
CA VAL A 57 -7.81 10.83 -2.18
C VAL A 57 -8.66 10.62 -3.44
N ILE A 58 -8.62 9.42 -4.00
CA ILE A 58 -9.37 9.04 -5.20
C ILE A 58 -10.25 7.85 -4.85
N TYR A 59 -11.56 8.03 -4.95
CA TYR A 59 -12.54 6.96 -4.85
C TYR A 59 -13.02 6.52 -6.23
N THR A 60 -13.03 5.22 -6.47
CA THR A 60 -13.68 4.60 -7.63
C THR A 60 -14.82 3.70 -7.19
N ALA A 61 -15.78 3.42 -8.08
CA ALA A 61 -16.67 2.28 -7.87
C ALA A 61 -15.84 1.00 -7.83
N SER A 62 -16.22 0.03 -6.99
CA SER A 62 -15.54 -1.26 -6.90
C SER A 62 -15.80 -2.07 -8.19
N PRO A 63 -14.78 -2.37 -9.02
CA PRO A 63 -14.95 -3.13 -10.24
C PRO A 63 -15.21 -4.62 -9.99
N LEU A 64 -15.69 -5.31 -11.03
CA LEU A 64 -15.83 -6.76 -11.05
C LEU A 64 -14.51 -7.41 -11.46
N GLY A 65 -13.62 -7.62 -10.48
CA GLY A 65 -12.30 -8.21 -10.69
C GLY A 65 -11.19 -7.36 -10.08
N VAL A 66 -9.95 -7.71 -10.41
CA VAL A 66 -8.73 -7.10 -9.84
C VAL A 66 -7.63 -7.02 -10.90
N GLY A 67 -6.68 -6.11 -10.72
CA GLY A 67 -5.62 -5.87 -11.70
C GLY A 67 -6.20 -5.60 -13.10
N LYS A 68 -5.57 -6.17 -14.15
CA LYS A 68 -6.05 -6.00 -15.53
C LYS A 68 -7.46 -6.49 -15.83
N VAL A 69 -8.02 -7.40 -15.01
CA VAL A 69 -9.42 -7.84 -15.19
C VAL A 69 -10.38 -6.68 -14.91
N ALA A 70 -10.01 -5.77 -13.99
CA ALA A 70 -10.80 -4.61 -13.65
C ALA A 70 -10.65 -3.44 -14.66
N ASP A 71 -9.64 -3.47 -15.53
CA ASP A 71 -9.30 -2.35 -16.41
C ASP A 71 -10.49 -1.77 -17.20
N PRO A 72 -11.39 -2.58 -17.80
CA PRO A 72 -12.54 -2.05 -18.56
C PRO A 72 -13.52 -1.21 -17.73
N MET A 73 -13.45 -1.27 -16.41
CA MET A 73 -14.35 -0.59 -15.47
C MET A 73 -13.68 0.58 -14.75
N LEU A 74 -12.40 0.84 -15.02
CA LEU A 74 -11.61 1.84 -14.32
C LEU A 74 -11.28 3.04 -15.22
N PRO A 75 -11.15 4.26 -14.67
CA PRO A 75 -10.73 5.45 -15.43
C PRO A 75 -9.21 5.40 -15.69
N LEU A 76 -8.78 4.54 -16.62
CA LEU A 76 -7.37 4.18 -16.82
C LEU A 76 -6.47 5.38 -17.11
N GLU A 77 -6.87 6.27 -18.01
CA GLU A 77 -6.06 7.43 -18.40
C GLU A 77 -5.81 8.37 -17.23
N SER A 78 -6.86 8.69 -16.47
CA SER A 78 -6.77 9.58 -15.30
C SER A 78 -5.96 8.96 -14.18
N LEU A 79 -6.18 7.68 -13.88
CA LEU A 79 -5.39 6.94 -12.87
C LEU A 79 -3.92 6.86 -13.28
N THR A 80 -3.64 6.61 -14.56
CA THR A 80 -2.26 6.58 -15.05
C THR A 80 -1.60 7.96 -14.90
N ALA A 81 -2.28 9.01 -15.34
CA ALA A 81 -1.74 10.37 -15.30
C ALA A 81 -1.42 10.84 -13.87
N VAL A 82 -2.30 10.57 -12.91
CA VAL A 82 -2.06 10.97 -11.51
C VAL A 82 -0.90 10.18 -10.91
N LEU A 83 -0.83 8.87 -11.15
CA LEU A 83 0.23 8.02 -10.62
C LEU A 83 1.60 8.32 -11.25
N LEU A 84 1.64 8.77 -12.50
CA LEU A 84 2.87 9.24 -13.14
C LEU A 84 3.43 10.54 -12.53
N LYS A 85 2.61 11.32 -11.83
CA LYS A 85 3.01 12.60 -11.22
C LYS A 85 3.17 12.55 -9.71
N ALA A 86 2.64 11.52 -9.07
CA ALA A 86 2.74 11.30 -7.62
C ALA A 86 4.19 11.04 -7.16
N ASP A 87 4.47 11.38 -5.90
CA ASP A 87 5.72 11.05 -5.21
C ASP A 87 5.58 9.76 -4.40
N ALA A 88 4.40 9.55 -3.81
CA ALA A 88 4.03 8.35 -3.08
C ALA A 88 2.58 7.95 -3.38
N TRP A 89 2.28 6.67 -3.27
CA TRP A 89 0.94 6.11 -3.49
C TRP A 89 0.67 4.97 -2.50
N VAL A 90 -0.42 5.08 -1.75
CA VAL A 90 -0.99 3.98 -0.99
C VAL A 90 -2.32 3.56 -1.59
N GLU A 91 -2.52 2.26 -1.66
CA GLU A 91 -3.73 1.66 -2.20
C GLU A 91 -4.51 0.96 -1.09
N PHE A 92 -5.71 1.45 -0.78
CA PHE A 92 -6.66 0.84 0.16
C PHE A 92 -7.87 0.20 -0.53
N ASN A 93 -7.88 0.18 -1.86
CA ASN A 93 -8.88 -0.50 -2.65
C ASN A 93 -9.06 -1.94 -2.15
N ASN A 94 -10.32 -2.39 -2.06
CA ASN A 94 -10.61 -3.81 -1.87
C ASN A 94 -10.48 -4.56 -3.20
N LYS A 95 -10.79 -3.88 -4.31
CA LYS A 95 -10.60 -4.33 -5.69
C LYS A 95 -9.33 -3.71 -6.25
N TRP A 96 -8.21 -4.37 -6.00
CA TRP A 96 -6.92 -3.72 -6.10
C TRP A 96 -6.47 -3.37 -7.52
N LEU A 97 -5.75 -2.25 -7.62
CA LEU A 97 -5.09 -1.72 -8.80
C LEU A 97 -3.71 -2.36 -9.03
N LEU A 98 -3.13 -3.05 -8.05
CA LEU A 98 -1.92 -3.85 -8.25
C LEU A 98 -2.07 -4.78 -9.47
N TYR A 99 -1.12 -4.69 -10.41
CA TYR A 99 -1.14 -5.38 -11.72
C TYR A 99 -2.23 -4.95 -12.71
N SER A 100 -2.83 -3.76 -12.54
CA SER A 100 -3.64 -3.08 -13.55
C SER A 100 -2.77 -2.35 -14.57
N THR A 101 -3.37 -1.89 -15.68
CA THR A 101 -2.63 -1.06 -16.67
C THR A 101 -2.04 0.22 -16.06
N PRO A 102 -2.77 1.02 -15.25
CA PRO A 102 -2.20 2.19 -14.57
C PRO A 102 -1.03 1.85 -13.65
N TYR A 103 -1.12 0.74 -12.90
CA TYR A 103 -0.03 0.27 -12.04
C TYR A 103 1.22 -0.07 -12.85
N ASP A 104 1.07 -0.88 -13.91
CA ASP A 104 2.20 -1.31 -14.74
C ASP A 104 2.93 -0.12 -15.37
N ILE A 105 2.18 0.85 -15.89
CA ILE A 105 2.74 2.08 -16.45
C ILE A 105 3.44 2.91 -15.36
N ALA A 106 2.80 3.11 -14.21
CA ALA A 106 3.38 3.90 -13.13
C ALA A 106 4.69 3.29 -12.59
N MET A 107 4.74 1.97 -12.35
CA MET A 107 5.97 1.29 -11.91
C MET A 107 7.06 1.31 -12.99
N LYS A 108 6.69 1.25 -14.26
CA LYS A 108 7.63 1.32 -15.38
C LYS A 108 8.20 2.73 -15.56
N GLU A 109 7.40 3.77 -15.44
CA GLU A 109 7.78 5.12 -15.90
C GLU A 109 8.06 6.10 -14.74
N ASN A 110 7.35 5.99 -13.61
CA ASN A 110 7.56 6.86 -12.46
C ASN A 110 8.59 6.26 -11.48
N LYS A 111 9.87 6.50 -11.75
CA LYS A 111 10.99 5.94 -10.96
C LYS A 111 11.11 6.46 -9.53
N LYS A 112 10.46 7.58 -9.20
CA LYS A 112 10.46 8.14 -7.83
C LYS A 112 9.30 7.62 -6.99
N LEU A 113 8.29 6.99 -7.59
CA LEU A 113 7.07 6.57 -6.93
C LEU A 113 7.37 5.54 -5.85
N ARG A 114 7.03 5.87 -4.61
CA ARG A 114 6.97 4.90 -3.51
C ARG A 114 5.56 4.35 -3.44
N HIS A 115 5.41 3.03 -3.46
CA HIS A 115 4.11 2.39 -3.54
C HIS A 115 3.93 1.32 -2.46
N LEU A 116 2.77 1.30 -1.80
CA LEU A 116 2.32 0.21 -0.94
C LEU A 116 0.88 -0.17 -1.27
N CYS A 117 0.67 -1.46 -1.55
CA CYS A 117 -0.64 -2.04 -1.77
C CYS A 117 -1.16 -2.64 -0.45
N LEU A 118 -2.14 -1.98 0.18
CA LEU A 118 -2.74 -2.34 1.46
C LEU A 118 -4.20 -2.75 1.26
N VAL A 119 -4.39 -3.78 0.42
CA VAL A 119 -5.70 -4.26 -0.03
C VAL A 119 -6.64 -4.55 1.13
N GLY A 120 -7.86 -4.01 1.04
CA GLY A 120 -8.93 -4.28 1.99
C GLY A 120 -8.57 -3.94 3.44
N MET A 121 -7.57 -3.06 3.64
CA MET A 121 -7.14 -2.66 4.97
C MET A 121 -8.31 -2.04 5.71
N ASN A 122 -8.57 -2.58 6.90
CA ASN A 122 -9.51 -2.01 7.86
C ASN A 122 -8.77 -1.57 9.13
N VAL A 123 -9.49 -0.90 10.03
CA VAL A 123 -8.93 -0.37 11.27
C VAL A 123 -8.14 -1.43 12.07
N ASP A 124 -8.69 -2.63 12.26
CA ASP A 124 -8.03 -3.69 13.03
C ASP A 124 -6.72 -4.15 12.38
N MET A 125 -6.76 -4.38 11.07
CA MET A 125 -5.60 -4.79 10.30
C MET A 125 -4.49 -3.74 10.34
N MET A 126 -4.85 -2.45 10.21
CA MET A 126 -3.85 -1.37 10.20
C MET A 126 -3.16 -1.26 11.56
N VAL A 127 -3.92 -1.37 12.64
CA VAL A 127 -3.39 -1.32 14.00
C VAL A 127 -2.45 -2.49 14.26
N ARG A 128 -2.84 -3.72 13.90
CA ARG A 128 -2.03 -4.91 14.16
C ARG A 128 -0.79 -4.98 13.27
N ASN A 129 -0.93 -4.67 11.98
CA ASN A 129 0.11 -4.91 10.98
C ASN A 129 0.95 -3.67 10.65
N ILE A 130 0.60 -2.50 11.19
CA ILE A 130 1.41 -1.27 11.07
C ILE A 130 1.66 -0.69 12.46
N GLY A 131 0.60 -0.40 13.21
CA GLY A 131 0.70 0.32 14.49
C GLY A 131 1.45 -0.40 15.61
N ARG A 132 1.51 -1.74 15.56
CA ARG A 132 2.07 -2.61 16.61
C ARG A 132 3.27 -3.45 16.15
N VAL A 133 3.88 -3.10 15.03
CA VAL A 133 5.04 -3.81 14.47
C VAL A 133 6.34 -3.29 15.07
N ASP A 134 7.24 -4.22 15.43
CA ASP A 134 8.64 -3.92 15.77
C ASP A 134 9.47 -3.77 14.49
N TYR A 135 9.44 -2.56 13.90
CA TYR A 135 10.17 -2.26 12.67
C TYR A 135 11.69 -2.47 12.76
N PRO A 136 12.39 -2.06 13.84
CA PRO A 136 13.83 -2.30 13.96
C PRO A 136 14.23 -3.77 13.84
N ASN A 137 13.50 -4.67 14.49
CA ASN A 137 13.80 -6.10 14.39
C ASN A 137 13.25 -6.73 13.11
N LEU A 138 12.10 -6.27 12.61
CA LEU A 138 11.59 -6.69 11.30
C LEU A 138 12.58 -6.34 10.18
N GLU A 139 13.17 -5.14 10.19
CA GLU A 139 14.17 -4.73 9.20
C GLU A 139 15.40 -5.66 9.21
N LYS A 140 15.92 -5.98 10.40
CA LYS A 140 17.05 -6.92 10.55
C LYS A 140 16.70 -8.29 9.99
N PHE A 141 15.52 -8.81 10.34
CA PHE A 141 15.03 -10.10 9.86
C PHE A 141 14.89 -10.11 8.34
N MET A 142 14.22 -9.11 7.77
CA MET A 142 13.98 -9.00 6.33
C MET A 142 15.27 -8.87 5.54
N LYS A 143 16.26 -8.10 6.03
CA LYS A 143 17.59 -8.00 5.41
C LYS A 143 18.28 -9.35 5.37
N LEU A 144 18.26 -10.10 6.48
CA LEU A 144 18.87 -11.42 6.56
C LEU A 144 18.18 -12.43 5.62
N ALA A 145 16.85 -12.45 5.62
CA ALA A 145 16.06 -13.31 4.74
C ALA A 145 16.37 -13.00 3.26
N THR A 146 16.37 -11.73 2.89
CA THR A 146 16.68 -11.26 1.53
C THR A 146 18.10 -11.65 1.11
N GLN A 147 19.09 -11.45 1.98
CA GLN A 147 20.47 -11.85 1.69
C GLN A 147 20.57 -13.35 1.42
N LYS A 148 19.94 -14.17 2.27
CA LYS A 148 19.95 -15.63 2.12
C LYS A 148 19.29 -16.06 0.82
N THR A 149 18.10 -15.53 0.50
CA THR A 149 17.37 -15.91 -0.72
C THR A 149 18.10 -15.47 -1.99
N LEU A 150 18.67 -14.26 -2.03
CA LEU A 150 19.47 -13.80 -3.18
C LEU A 150 20.75 -14.62 -3.38
N SER A 151 21.36 -15.11 -2.30
CA SER A 151 22.58 -15.93 -2.38
C SER A 151 22.34 -17.39 -2.75
N ALA A 152 21.10 -17.87 -2.64
CA ALA A 152 20.76 -19.26 -2.89
C ALA A 152 20.70 -19.56 -4.39
N LYS A 153 21.33 -20.67 -4.81
CA LYS A 153 21.22 -21.19 -6.19
C LYS A 153 20.10 -22.20 -6.36
N HIS A 154 19.79 -22.91 -5.28
CA HIS A 154 18.75 -23.92 -5.22
C HIS A 154 17.96 -23.69 -3.93
N MET A 155 16.64 -23.79 -4.03
CA MET A 155 15.72 -23.80 -2.91
C MET A 155 14.93 -25.10 -3.01
N ARG A 156 14.84 -25.84 -1.91
CA ARG A 156 14.04 -27.05 -1.82
C ARG A 156 12.99 -26.85 -0.73
N ILE A 157 11.72 -27.04 -1.07
CA ILE A 157 10.59 -26.88 -0.16
C ILE A 157 9.96 -28.25 0.02
N THR A 158 9.95 -28.76 1.26
CA THR A 158 9.33 -30.04 1.59
C THR A 158 8.28 -29.89 2.68
N ASN A 159 7.25 -30.74 2.66
CA ASN A 159 6.33 -30.89 3.78
C ASN A 159 5.87 -32.35 3.94
N PRO A 160 5.30 -32.73 5.10
CA PRO A 160 4.84 -34.10 5.34
C PRO A 160 3.69 -34.57 4.45
N VAL A 161 3.00 -33.66 3.75
CA VAL A 161 1.85 -33.97 2.89
C VAL A 161 2.25 -34.15 1.41
N GLY A 162 3.54 -34.20 1.12
CA GLY A 162 4.06 -34.61 -0.19
C GLY A 162 4.53 -33.48 -1.11
N THR A 163 4.62 -32.23 -0.63
CA THR A 163 5.38 -31.21 -1.36
C THR A 163 6.86 -31.55 -1.28
N ASP A 164 7.53 -31.60 -2.44
CA ASP A 164 8.98 -31.72 -2.59
C ASP A 164 9.38 -31.09 -3.93
N VAL A 165 9.66 -29.78 -3.90
CA VAL A 165 9.99 -28.96 -5.08
C VAL A 165 11.26 -28.16 -4.86
#